data_AF-A0A935TF58-F1
#
_entry.id   AF-A0A935TF58-F1
#
_cell.length_a   1.000
_cell.length_b   1.000
_cell.length_c   1.000
_cell.angle_alpha   90.00
_cell.angle_beta   90.00
_cell.angle_gamma   90.00
#
_symmetry.space_group_name_H-M   'P 1'
#
loop_
_entity.id
_entity.type
_entity.pdbx_description
1 polymer ?
#
loop_
_entity_poly.entity_id
_entity_poly.type
_entity_poly.pdbx_seq_one_letter_code
_entity_poly.pdbx_strand_id
1 'polypeptide(L)'
;MKNFLKFIFLITVFFSTNLISQNIQLKTVIEEFEVKTWEDGPESAELTNHEVSGHKDGNYIVYWKGDVERDYESRYYGNLYNNEGILLKKNIRFFKELSLNDYSLVDFSPKIIFNRDNSFKVFGICKDDGYYVVYEEYDRYGDLVKGWTKIFILSYLDRFIVSSDSTGNFIVANENRYLNRGIFVQKFDIDGNRINEIKPISSGNSPKICINNKGDFLAAWTESTIYTKKVGQLFNSNCDPISEIFTIQDSLQYFNSNSNNCSITYNKNNFIFLLFKITK
;
A
#
# COMPACT_ATOMS: atom_id res chain seq x y z
N MET A 1 -2.34 29.24 -12.56
CA MET A 1 -1.12 29.14 -11.71
C MET A 1 -0.68 27.69 -11.76
N LYS A 2 0.55 27.37 -12.17
CA LYS A 2 1.05 25.98 -12.13
C LYS A 2 1.35 25.63 -10.67
N ASN A 3 0.60 24.70 -10.10
CA ASN A 3 0.87 24.18 -8.77
C ASN A 3 2.00 23.16 -8.88
N PHE A 4 3.15 23.49 -8.29
CA PHE A 4 4.29 22.59 -8.17
C PHE A 4 4.29 21.99 -6.77
N LEU A 5 4.28 20.66 -6.66
CA LEU A 5 4.54 19.98 -5.39
C LEU A 5 5.99 19.52 -5.35
N LYS A 6 6.74 20.05 -4.38
CA LYS A 6 8.04 19.50 -4.00
C LYS A 6 7.82 18.38 -2.99
N PHE A 7 8.24 17.17 -3.34
CA PHE A 7 8.28 16.05 -2.41
C PHE A 7 9.71 15.86 -1.91
N ILE A 8 9.90 15.93 -0.59
CA ILE A 8 11.14 15.48 0.06
C ILE A 8 10.85 14.09 0.63
N PHE A 9 11.34 13.05 -0.04
CA PHE A 9 11.27 11.69 0.48
C PHE A 9 12.53 11.42 1.31
N LEU A 10 12.41 11.42 2.63
CA LEU A 10 13.49 10.95 3.51
C LEU A 10 13.27 9.46 3.81
N ILE A 11 13.97 8.57 3.10
CA ILE A 11 13.93 7.13 3.36
C ILE A 11 15.05 6.78 4.35
N THR A 12 14.70 6.57 5.61
CA THR A 12 15.67 6.14 6.65
C THR A 12 15.61 4.63 6.82
N VAL A 13 16.51 3.89 6.17
CA VAL A 13 16.57 2.43 6.27
C VAL A 13 17.43 2.00 7.46
N PHE A 14 16.83 1.29 8.43
CA PHE A 14 17.59 0.63 9.50
C PHE A 14 17.87 -0.82 9.14
N PHE A 15 19.14 -1.23 9.19
CA PHE A 15 19.53 -2.63 9.09
C PHE A 15 19.89 -3.15 10.47
N SER A 16 19.17 -4.17 10.95
CA SER A 16 19.64 -4.99 12.07
C SER A 16 19.99 -6.37 11.51
N THR A 17 21.28 -6.66 11.42
CA THR A 17 21.77 -8.02 11.21
C THR A 17 22.79 -8.30 12.30
N ASN A 18 22.32 -8.94 13.38
CA ASN A 18 23.10 -9.35 14.54
C ASN A 18 23.67 -8.21 15.42
N LEU A 19 23.72 -8.51 16.72
CA LEU A 19 24.04 -7.66 17.88
C LEU A 19 25.47 -7.08 17.94
N ILE A 20 26.09 -6.72 16.82
CA ILE A 20 27.37 -6.02 16.83
C ILE A 20 27.21 -4.69 16.10
N SER A 21 27.38 -3.62 16.86
CA SER A 21 27.35 -2.23 16.41
C SER A 21 28.32 -2.01 15.24
N GLN A 22 27.82 -2.05 14.02
CA GLN A 22 28.51 -1.46 12.88
C GLN A 22 27.92 -0.08 12.60
N ASN A 23 28.79 0.91 12.44
CA ASN A 23 28.46 2.25 12.00
C ASN A 23 27.74 2.16 10.65
N ILE A 24 26.41 2.29 10.67
CA ILE A 24 25.61 2.41 9.46
C ILE A 24 25.94 3.78 8.86
N GLN A 25 26.73 3.82 7.79
CA GLN A 25 26.86 5.04 7.00
C GLN A 25 25.60 5.23 6.18
N LEU A 26 24.83 6.25 6.56
CA LEU A 26 23.70 6.76 5.77
C LEU A 26 24.27 7.37 4.49
N LYS A 27 24.17 6.65 3.37
CA LYS A 27 24.41 7.24 2.05
C LYS A 27 23.09 7.81 1.56
N THR A 28 22.86 9.10 1.81
CA THR A 28 21.80 9.86 1.15
C THR A 28 22.16 9.98 -0.33
N VAL A 29 21.52 9.19 -1.18
CA VAL A 29 21.58 9.37 -2.64
C VAL A 29 20.23 9.92 -3.05
N ILE A 30 20.05 11.24 -2.99
CA ILE A 30 18.85 11.85 -3.55
C ILE A 30 19.26 13.18 -4.17
N GLU A 31 19.11 13.28 -5.49
CA GLU A 31 18.83 14.56 -6.14
C GLU A 31 17.33 14.80 -5.96
N GLU A 32 16.95 15.96 -5.41
CA GLU A 32 15.55 16.36 -5.40
C GLU A 32 15.02 16.35 -6.84
N PHE A 33 13.92 15.67 -7.10
CA PHE A 33 13.25 15.71 -8.40
C PHE A 33 11.80 16.17 -8.23
N GLU A 34 11.35 16.94 -9.19
CA GLU A 34 10.01 17.52 -9.21
C GLU A 34 9.08 16.64 -10.04
N VAL A 35 8.00 16.16 -9.41
CA VAL A 35 6.98 15.40 -10.11
C VAL A 35 5.95 16.37 -10.67
N LYS A 36 5.96 16.55 -11.99
CA LYS A 36 4.85 17.21 -12.68
C LYS A 36 3.66 16.28 -12.67
N THR A 37 2.65 16.66 -11.91
CA THR A 37 1.45 15.88 -11.66
C THR A 37 0.37 16.07 -12.73
N TRP A 38 0.39 17.16 -13.51
CA TRP A 38 -0.66 17.44 -14.49
C TRP A 38 -0.30 18.59 -15.45
N GLU A 39 -0.12 18.32 -16.74
CA GLU A 39 0.00 19.38 -17.78
C GLU A 39 -1.27 19.53 -18.65
N ASP A 40 -2.16 18.53 -18.67
CA ASP A 40 -3.19 18.36 -19.70
C ASP A 40 -4.66 18.29 -19.21
N GLY A 41 -4.99 18.74 -18.00
CA GLY A 41 -6.40 18.76 -17.60
C GLY A 41 -6.83 20.02 -16.90
N PRO A 42 -8.06 20.04 -16.37
CA PRO A 42 -8.76 21.28 -16.06
C PRO A 42 -7.92 22.10 -15.07
N GLU A 43 -7.74 23.39 -15.37
CA GLU A 43 -6.91 24.34 -14.57
C GLU A 43 -7.35 24.44 -13.09
N SER A 44 -8.47 23.81 -12.73
CA SER A 44 -9.12 23.81 -11.42
C SER A 44 -9.06 22.48 -10.66
N ALA A 45 -8.47 21.41 -11.20
CA ALA A 45 -8.39 20.15 -10.46
C ALA A 45 -7.46 20.26 -9.24
N GLU A 46 -8.02 20.18 -8.04
CA GLU A 46 -7.22 20.00 -6.83
C GLU A 46 -6.56 18.63 -6.88
N LEU A 47 -5.24 18.63 -6.76
CA LEU A 47 -4.50 17.40 -6.64
C LEU A 47 -4.43 17.04 -5.16
N THR A 48 -5.13 15.96 -4.80
CA THR A 48 -5.15 15.45 -3.43
C THR A 48 -4.69 13.99 -3.41
N ASN A 49 -4.35 13.48 -2.23
CA ASN A 49 -3.96 12.08 -2.02
C ASN A 49 -2.80 11.61 -2.91
N HIS A 50 -1.72 12.38 -2.93
CA HIS A 50 -0.49 11.96 -3.57
C HIS A 50 0.16 10.82 -2.80
N GLU A 51 0.44 9.72 -3.49
CA GLU A 51 1.15 8.58 -2.93
C GLU A 51 2.19 8.08 -3.96
N VAL A 52 3.17 7.31 -3.48
CA VAL A 52 4.18 6.65 -4.30
C VAL A 52 4.17 5.16 -4.01
N SER A 53 4.27 4.35 -5.05
CA SER A 53 4.57 2.92 -4.93
C SER A 53 5.82 2.60 -5.74
N GLY A 54 6.76 1.87 -5.14
CA GLY A 54 8.05 1.54 -5.75
C GLY A 54 8.26 0.04 -5.88
N HIS A 55 8.96 -0.35 -6.93
CA HIS A 55 9.52 -1.68 -7.12
C HIS A 55 10.94 -1.76 -6.56
N LYS A 56 11.40 -2.97 -6.22
CA LYS A 56 12.77 -3.23 -5.74
C LYS A 56 13.88 -2.87 -6.73
N ASP A 57 13.56 -2.80 -8.02
CA ASP A 57 14.51 -2.41 -9.08
C ASP A 57 14.65 -0.88 -9.18
N GLY A 58 13.84 -0.14 -8.40
CA GLY A 58 13.85 1.32 -8.32
C GLY A 58 12.79 2.01 -9.18
N ASN A 59 12.10 1.31 -10.08
CA ASN A 59 10.96 1.85 -10.81
C ASN A 59 9.83 2.22 -9.84
N TYR A 60 9.07 3.27 -10.11
CA TYR A 60 8.01 3.72 -9.20
C TYR A 60 6.86 4.40 -9.94
N ILE A 61 5.69 4.37 -9.31
CA ILE A 61 4.51 5.13 -9.73
C ILE A 61 4.22 6.20 -8.70
N VAL A 62 4.13 7.44 -9.16
CA VAL A 62 3.53 8.54 -8.40
C VAL A 62 2.10 8.66 -8.84
N TYR A 63 1.16 8.62 -7.92
CA TYR A 63 -0.26 8.68 -8.24
C TYR A 63 -1.00 9.66 -7.34
N TRP A 64 -2.14 10.12 -7.85
CA TRP A 64 -2.94 11.15 -7.21
C TRP A 64 -4.41 10.97 -7.55
N LYS A 65 -5.25 11.56 -6.71
CA LYS A 65 -6.66 11.77 -7.00
C LYS A 65 -6.79 12.99 -7.89
N GLY A 66 -7.41 12.83 -9.06
CA GLY A 66 -7.82 13.92 -9.93
C GLY A 66 -9.29 14.21 -9.74
N ASP A 67 -9.62 15.48 -9.51
CA ASP A 67 -11.00 15.95 -9.54
C ASP A 67 -11.48 16.16 -10.98
N VAL A 68 -12.64 15.59 -11.29
CA VAL A 68 -13.35 15.85 -12.54
C VAL A 68 -14.62 16.61 -12.19
N GLU A 69 -14.69 17.88 -12.57
CA GLU A 69 -15.72 18.85 -12.15
C GLU A 69 -17.18 18.49 -12.50
N ARG A 70 -17.44 17.41 -13.24
CA ARG A 70 -18.79 17.17 -13.81
C ARG A 70 -19.43 15.82 -13.50
N ASP A 71 -18.70 14.82 -13.04
CA ASP A 71 -19.24 13.45 -12.97
C ASP A 71 -19.28 12.86 -11.54
N TYR A 72 -18.90 13.61 -10.49
CA TYR A 72 -18.78 13.13 -9.09
C TYR A 72 -17.87 11.89 -8.87
N GLU A 73 -17.31 11.33 -9.94
CA GLU A 73 -16.40 10.20 -9.89
C GLU A 73 -14.98 10.69 -9.63
N SER A 74 -14.50 10.43 -8.42
CA SER A 74 -13.08 10.55 -8.12
C SER A 74 -12.28 9.60 -9.01
N ARG A 75 -11.38 10.13 -9.84
CA ARG A 75 -10.51 9.33 -10.72
C ARG A 75 -9.09 9.37 -10.22
N TYR A 76 -8.41 8.24 -10.31
CA TYR A 76 -7.01 8.15 -9.92
C TYR A 76 -6.14 8.01 -11.15
N TYR A 77 -5.04 8.75 -11.12
CA TYR A 77 -4.06 8.80 -12.19
C TYR A 77 -2.69 8.51 -11.61
N GLY A 78 -1.82 7.94 -12.43
CA GLY A 78 -0.43 7.73 -12.08
C GLY A 78 0.53 8.03 -13.22
N ASN A 79 1.74 8.42 -12.86
CA ASN A 79 2.89 8.48 -13.76
C ASN A 79 3.87 7.38 -13.35
N LEU A 80 4.33 6.60 -14.33
CA LEU A 80 5.34 5.57 -14.15
C LEU A 80 6.72 6.13 -14.48
N TYR A 81 7.67 5.91 -13.59
CA TYR A 81 9.06 6.33 -13.70
C TYR A 81 10.01 5.14 -13.56
N ASN A 82 11.16 5.21 -14.21
CA ASN A 82 12.25 4.27 -13.97
C ASN A 82 13.05 4.64 -12.69
N ASN A 83 14.05 3.82 -12.35
CA ASN A 83 14.94 4.04 -11.20
C ASN A 83 15.86 5.28 -11.28
N GLU A 84 15.95 5.92 -12.44
CA GLU A 84 16.68 7.18 -12.66
C GLU A 84 15.74 8.40 -12.61
N GLY A 85 14.44 8.18 -12.36
CA GLY A 85 13.42 9.22 -12.36
C GLY A 85 12.97 9.66 -13.77
N ILE A 86 13.30 8.90 -14.81
CA ILE A 86 12.83 9.14 -16.18
C ILE A 86 11.37 8.68 -16.29
N LEU A 87 10.50 9.58 -16.76
CA LEU A 87 9.09 9.32 -17.00
C LEU A 87 8.92 8.30 -18.15
N LEU A 88 8.40 7.13 -17.85
CA LEU A 88 8.12 6.06 -18.81
C LEU A 88 6.71 6.16 -19.41
N LYS A 89 5.71 6.49 -18.56
CA LYS A 89 4.31 6.61 -18.97
C LYS A 89 3.61 7.70 -18.16
N LYS A 90 2.86 8.56 -18.84
CA LYS A 90 2.08 9.63 -18.23
C LYS A 90 0.59 9.29 -18.12
N ASN A 91 -0.05 9.81 -17.09
CA ASN A 91 -1.51 9.84 -16.92
C ASN A 91 -2.19 8.46 -17.07
N ILE A 92 -1.58 7.41 -16.50
CA ILE A 92 -2.20 6.09 -16.40
C ILE A 92 -3.47 6.25 -15.58
N ARG A 93 -4.63 6.04 -16.20
CA ARG A 93 -5.92 6.13 -15.51
C ARG A 93 -6.28 4.76 -14.93
N PHE A 94 -6.50 4.71 -13.63
CA PHE A 94 -6.91 3.51 -12.92
C PHE A 94 -8.44 3.39 -12.90
N PHE A 95 -8.95 2.16 -13.00
CA PHE A 95 -10.36 1.78 -12.92
C PHE A 95 -11.26 2.55 -13.87
N LYS A 96 -10.79 2.74 -15.12
CA LYS A 96 -11.50 3.55 -16.12
C LYS A 96 -12.90 2.99 -16.43
N GLU A 97 -13.04 1.67 -16.46
CA GLU A 97 -14.27 0.99 -16.88
C GLU A 97 -15.25 0.71 -15.73
N LEU A 98 -14.76 0.66 -14.49
CA LEU A 98 -15.59 0.30 -13.33
C LEU A 98 -16.70 1.34 -13.09
N SER A 99 -16.47 2.59 -13.48
CA SER A 99 -17.40 3.69 -13.22
C SER A 99 -18.64 3.70 -14.14
N LEU A 100 -18.66 2.87 -15.19
CA LEU A 100 -19.75 2.87 -16.17
C LEU A 100 -20.89 1.89 -15.86
N ASN A 101 -20.70 0.96 -14.91
CA ASN A 101 -21.55 -0.24 -14.78
C ASN A 101 -22.29 -0.36 -13.43
N ASP A 102 -22.85 0.72 -12.89
CA ASP A 102 -23.55 0.77 -11.57
C ASP A 102 -22.67 0.52 -10.33
N TYR A 103 -21.37 0.27 -10.50
CA TYR A 103 -20.40 0.17 -9.42
C TYR A 103 -19.89 1.57 -9.03
N SER A 104 -19.99 1.91 -7.76
CA SER A 104 -19.37 3.14 -7.24
C SER A 104 -18.04 2.80 -6.59
N LEU A 105 -16.98 3.53 -6.98
CA LEU A 105 -15.74 3.54 -6.20
C LEU A 105 -16.02 4.30 -4.91
N VAL A 106 -15.96 3.60 -3.78
CA VAL A 106 -16.22 4.19 -2.47
C VAL A 106 -14.91 4.18 -1.70
N ASP A 107 -14.42 5.38 -1.40
CA ASP A 107 -13.19 5.62 -0.63
C ASP A 107 -11.95 4.92 -1.24
N PHE A 108 -11.60 5.37 -2.43
CA PHE A 108 -10.50 4.79 -3.18
C PHE A 108 -9.18 5.45 -2.74
N SER A 109 -8.30 4.73 -2.06
CA SER A 109 -6.87 5.05 -2.00
C SER A 109 -6.14 3.85 -2.59
N PRO A 110 -5.70 3.92 -3.87
CA PRO A 110 -5.26 2.72 -4.53
C PRO A 110 -4.05 2.13 -3.81
N LYS A 111 -3.92 0.81 -3.90
CA LYS A 111 -2.72 0.12 -3.44
C LYS A 111 -2.09 -0.54 -4.65
N ILE A 112 -0.86 -0.14 -4.96
CA ILE A 112 -0.13 -0.63 -6.13
C ILE A 112 0.94 -1.60 -5.66
N ILE A 113 0.93 -2.81 -6.20
CA ILE A 113 1.99 -3.80 -6.00
C ILE A 113 2.68 -4.08 -7.34
N PHE A 114 3.99 -4.24 -7.31
CA PHE A 114 4.77 -4.63 -8.48
C PHE A 114 5.07 -6.13 -8.45
N ASN A 115 4.96 -6.76 -9.61
CA ASN A 115 5.50 -8.08 -9.88
C ASN A 115 6.99 -7.99 -10.24
N ARG A 116 7.67 -9.14 -10.25
CA ARG A 116 9.12 -9.23 -10.50
C ARG A 116 9.56 -8.68 -11.85
N ASP A 117 8.70 -8.72 -12.86
CA ASP A 117 8.97 -8.24 -14.22
C ASP A 117 8.64 -6.75 -14.43
N ASN A 118 8.35 -6.03 -13.34
CA ASN A 118 7.87 -4.64 -13.31
C ASN A 118 6.44 -4.42 -13.84
N SER A 119 5.70 -5.47 -14.20
CA SER A 119 4.24 -5.36 -14.29
C SER A 119 3.68 -5.05 -12.89
N PHE A 120 2.48 -4.49 -12.81
CA PHE A 120 1.90 -4.09 -11.54
C PHE A 120 0.39 -4.29 -11.50
N LYS A 121 -0.11 -4.50 -10.28
CA LYS A 121 -1.54 -4.56 -10.00
C LYS A 121 -1.94 -3.33 -9.19
N VAL A 122 -3.05 -2.72 -9.56
CA VAL A 122 -3.65 -1.59 -8.84
C VAL A 122 -4.90 -2.10 -8.15
N PHE A 123 -4.93 -2.04 -6.82
CA PHE A 123 -6.06 -2.47 -6.00
C PHE A 123 -6.88 -1.27 -5.55
N GLY A 124 -8.19 -1.47 -5.43
CA GLY A 124 -9.12 -0.50 -4.87
C GLY A 124 -10.30 -1.18 -4.20
N ILE A 125 -11.18 -0.37 -3.61
CA ILE A 125 -12.48 -0.82 -3.10
C ILE A 125 -13.57 -0.36 -4.06
N CYS A 126 -14.50 -1.26 -4.39
CA CYS A 126 -15.76 -0.91 -5.03
C CYS A 126 -16.95 -1.28 -4.13
N LYS A 127 -18.04 -0.54 -4.29
CA LYS A 127 -19.33 -0.83 -3.67
C LYS A 127 -20.35 -1.22 -4.73
N ASP A 128 -21.03 -2.31 -4.45
CA ASP A 128 -22.16 -2.86 -5.18
C ASP A 128 -23.24 -3.26 -4.15
N ASP A 129 -23.66 -4.53 -4.10
CA ASP A 129 -24.41 -5.14 -3.00
C ASP A 129 -23.60 -5.33 -1.70
N GLY A 130 -22.30 -5.03 -1.75
CA GLY A 130 -21.35 -5.09 -0.66
C GLY A 130 -20.07 -4.33 -0.99
N TYR A 131 -19.09 -4.39 -0.09
CA TYR A 131 -17.74 -3.85 -0.35
C TYR A 131 -16.81 -4.95 -0.84
N TYR A 132 -16.11 -4.69 -1.93
CA TYR A 132 -15.19 -5.64 -2.54
C TYR A 132 -13.85 -4.99 -2.78
N VAL A 133 -12.78 -5.77 -2.65
CA VAL A 133 -11.51 -5.38 -3.24
C VAL A 133 -11.52 -5.81 -4.70
N VAL A 134 -11.13 -4.89 -5.56
CA VAL A 134 -10.95 -5.11 -6.99
C VAL A 134 -9.52 -4.79 -7.35
N TYR A 135 -9.01 -5.37 -8.43
CA TYR A 135 -7.73 -4.97 -8.98
C TYR A 135 -7.71 -4.99 -10.50
N GLU A 136 -6.92 -4.10 -11.10
CA GLU A 136 -6.54 -4.11 -12.51
C GLU A 136 -5.08 -4.54 -12.66
N GLU A 137 -4.73 -5.12 -13.81
CA GLU A 137 -3.35 -5.53 -14.12
C GLU A 137 -2.78 -4.67 -15.26
N TYR A 138 -1.57 -4.19 -15.05
CA TYR A 138 -0.83 -3.38 -16.00
C TYR A 138 0.51 -4.02 -16.30
N ASP A 139 0.96 -3.90 -17.55
CA ASP A 139 2.31 -4.33 -17.90
C ASP A 139 3.38 -3.35 -17.37
N ARG A 140 4.64 -3.69 -17.61
CA ARG A 140 5.80 -2.86 -17.21
C ARG A 140 5.89 -1.50 -17.92
N TYR A 141 5.05 -1.25 -18.92
CA TYR A 141 4.98 0.01 -19.66
C TYR A 141 3.77 0.86 -19.20
N GLY A 142 2.95 0.33 -18.28
CA GLY A 142 1.76 0.99 -17.77
C GLY A 142 0.54 0.85 -18.68
N ASP A 143 0.54 -0.12 -19.59
CA ASP A 143 -0.62 -0.45 -20.42
C ASP A 143 -1.49 -1.50 -19.71
N LEU A 144 -2.82 -1.32 -19.78
CA LEU A 144 -3.80 -2.21 -19.14
C LEU A 144 -3.78 -3.57 -19.84
N VAL A 145 -3.42 -4.62 -19.10
CA VAL A 145 -3.37 -6.02 -19.58
C VAL A 145 -4.68 -6.72 -19.29
N LYS A 146 -5.23 -6.50 -18.10
CA LYS A 146 -6.47 -7.13 -17.64
C LYS A 146 -7.30 -6.09 -16.93
N GLY A 147 -8.56 -5.98 -17.36
CA GLY A 147 -9.57 -5.18 -16.69
C GLY A 147 -9.79 -5.63 -15.25
N TRP A 148 -10.67 -4.93 -14.55
CA TRP A 148 -10.85 -5.14 -13.12
C TRP A 148 -11.32 -6.57 -12.81
N THR A 149 -10.70 -7.17 -11.79
CA THR A 149 -11.05 -8.48 -11.24
C THR A 149 -11.54 -8.29 -9.82
N LYS A 150 -12.71 -8.85 -9.51
CA LYS A 150 -13.30 -8.83 -8.16
C LYS A 150 -12.66 -9.93 -7.31
N ILE A 151 -12.05 -9.55 -6.19
CA ILE A 151 -11.66 -10.48 -5.15
C ILE A 151 -12.59 -10.29 -3.95
N PHE A 152 -13.33 -11.35 -3.63
CA PHE A 152 -14.25 -11.31 -2.51
C PHE A 152 -13.43 -11.35 -1.21
N ILE A 153 -13.65 -10.35 -0.38
CA ILE A 153 -13.28 -10.34 1.02
C ILE A 153 -14.54 -9.99 1.83
N LEU A 154 -14.56 -10.31 3.13
CA LEU A 154 -15.77 -10.26 3.96
C LEU A 154 -16.59 -8.97 3.80
N SER A 155 -17.91 -9.12 3.99
CA SER A 155 -19.01 -8.21 3.61
C SER A 155 -18.96 -6.77 4.13
N TYR A 156 -17.95 -6.39 4.91
CA TYR A 156 -17.78 -5.05 5.45
C TYR A 156 -16.31 -4.68 5.52
N LEU A 157 -15.88 -3.84 4.57
CA LEU A 157 -14.53 -3.32 4.48
C LEU A 157 -14.51 -1.86 4.88
N ASP A 158 -13.87 -1.57 6.01
CA ASP A 158 -13.52 -0.19 6.36
C ASP A 158 -12.16 0.20 5.78
N ARG A 159 -11.19 -0.73 5.83
CA ARG A 159 -9.82 -0.53 5.37
C ARG A 159 -9.24 -1.83 4.89
N PHE A 160 -8.43 -1.77 3.84
CA PHE A 160 -7.63 -2.89 3.37
C PHE A 160 -6.18 -2.48 3.16
N ILE A 161 -5.29 -3.46 3.26
CA ILE A 161 -3.88 -3.36 2.90
C ILE A 161 -3.56 -4.57 2.03
N VAL A 162 -2.71 -4.38 1.03
CA VAL A 162 -2.21 -5.46 0.17
C VAL A 162 -0.69 -5.48 0.25
N SER A 163 -0.12 -6.68 0.28
CA SER A 163 1.32 -6.90 0.12
C SER A 163 1.56 -8.16 -0.70
N SER A 164 2.60 -8.17 -1.52
CA SER A 164 2.91 -9.28 -2.43
C SER A 164 4.32 -9.83 -2.24
N ASP A 165 4.45 -11.13 -2.46
CA ASP A 165 5.75 -11.79 -2.51
C ASP A 165 6.40 -11.67 -3.90
N SER A 166 7.63 -12.17 -4.04
CA SER A 166 8.36 -12.10 -5.32
C SER A 166 7.79 -12.96 -6.46
N THR A 167 6.85 -13.87 -6.16
CA THR A 167 6.12 -14.65 -7.17
C THR A 167 4.82 -13.95 -7.58
N GLY A 168 4.48 -12.85 -6.90
CA GLY A 168 3.30 -12.04 -7.12
C GLY A 168 2.02 -12.63 -6.52
N ASN A 169 2.12 -13.69 -5.73
CA ASN A 169 1.06 -14.01 -4.77
C ASN A 169 0.96 -12.84 -3.78
N PHE A 170 -0.24 -12.60 -3.27
CA PHE A 170 -0.48 -11.47 -2.40
C PHE A 170 -1.37 -11.82 -1.22
N ILE A 171 -1.23 -11.06 -0.15
CA ILE A 171 -2.11 -11.10 1.01
C ILE A 171 -2.89 -9.80 1.06
N VAL A 172 -4.20 -9.93 1.26
CA VAL A 172 -5.07 -8.83 1.63
C VAL A 172 -5.33 -8.93 3.13
N ALA A 173 -4.99 -7.87 3.86
CA ALA A 173 -5.38 -7.69 5.24
C ALA A 173 -6.51 -6.65 5.32
N ASN A 174 -7.58 -6.93 6.03
CA ASN A 174 -8.70 -6.00 6.19
C ASN A 174 -9.14 -5.86 7.64
N GLU A 175 -9.63 -4.66 7.97
CA GLU A 175 -10.32 -4.38 9.23
C GLU A 175 -11.82 -4.61 9.01
N ASN A 176 -12.46 -5.37 9.91
CA ASN A 176 -13.91 -5.55 9.91
C ASN A 176 -14.48 -5.07 11.25
N ARG A 177 -15.20 -3.94 11.23
CA ARG A 177 -15.77 -3.34 12.45
C ARG A 177 -17.02 -4.03 12.99
N TYR A 178 -17.67 -4.86 12.19
CA TYR A 178 -18.93 -5.50 12.56
C TYR A 178 -18.72 -6.85 13.25
N LEU A 179 -17.64 -7.57 12.91
CA LEU A 179 -17.28 -8.85 13.50
C LEU A 179 -16.16 -8.67 14.55
N ASN A 180 -16.52 -8.08 15.69
CA ASN A 180 -15.62 -7.88 16.84
C ASN A 180 -14.38 -6.99 16.60
N ARG A 181 -14.42 -6.08 15.61
CA ARG A 181 -13.28 -5.21 15.25
C ARG A 181 -11.99 -6.02 15.07
N GLY A 182 -12.05 -6.98 14.16
CA GLY A 182 -10.94 -7.88 13.87
C GLY A 182 -10.11 -7.44 12.66
N ILE A 183 -8.86 -7.90 12.64
CA ILE A 183 -8.03 -7.92 11.44
C ILE A 183 -8.07 -9.33 10.87
N PHE A 184 -8.44 -9.40 9.60
CA PHE A 184 -8.52 -10.64 8.84
C PHE A 184 -7.49 -10.61 7.73
N VAL A 185 -6.94 -11.78 7.40
CA VAL A 185 -6.05 -11.95 6.25
C VAL A 185 -6.57 -13.03 5.33
N GLN A 186 -6.38 -12.82 4.03
CA GLN A 186 -6.60 -13.81 3.01
C GLN A 186 -5.48 -13.76 1.98
N LYS A 187 -4.98 -14.93 1.60
CA LYS A 187 -3.93 -15.10 0.62
C LYS A 187 -4.52 -15.47 -0.73
N PHE A 188 -3.97 -14.86 -1.77
CA PHE A 188 -4.34 -15.05 -3.15
C PHE A 188 -3.11 -15.41 -3.97
N ASP A 189 -3.30 -16.20 -5.02
CA ASP A 189 -2.26 -16.42 -6.02
C ASP A 189 -2.11 -15.20 -6.94
N ILE A 190 -1.13 -15.26 -7.85
CA ILE A 190 -0.88 -14.21 -8.84
C ILE A 190 -2.13 -13.87 -9.68
N ASP A 191 -3.00 -14.83 -9.95
CA ASP A 191 -4.19 -14.68 -10.79
C ASP A 191 -5.42 -14.21 -10.02
N GLY A 192 -5.29 -14.02 -8.70
CA GLY A 192 -6.36 -13.58 -7.80
C GLY A 192 -7.23 -14.71 -7.26
N ASN A 193 -6.85 -15.98 -7.44
CA ASN A 193 -7.56 -17.10 -6.82
C ASN A 193 -7.16 -17.23 -5.35
N ARG A 194 -8.11 -17.65 -4.52
CA ARG A 194 -7.86 -17.86 -3.09
C ARG A 194 -6.95 -19.07 -2.85
N ILE A 195 -5.88 -18.88 -2.11
CA ILE A 195 -5.00 -19.96 -1.65
C ILE A 195 -5.49 -20.55 -0.32
N ASN A 196 -6.12 -19.71 0.52
CA ASN A 196 -6.62 -20.14 1.83
C ASN A 196 -7.99 -19.53 2.17
N GLU A 197 -8.57 -20.07 3.25
CA GLU A 197 -9.68 -19.44 3.94
C GLU A 197 -9.25 -18.17 4.67
N ILE A 198 -10.21 -17.31 4.94
CA ILE A 198 -10.01 -16.06 5.67
C ILE A 198 -9.66 -16.40 7.12
N LYS A 199 -8.53 -15.87 7.61
CA LYS A 199 -8.10 -16.09 9.00
C LYS A 199 -8.17 -14.79 9.82
N PRO A 200 -8.84 -14.78 10.98
CA PRO A 200 -8.67 -13.70 11.94
C PRO A 200 -7.27 -13.79 12.55
N ILE A 201 -6.55 -12.67 12.58
CA ILE A 201 -5.19 -12.61 13.17
C ILE A 201 -5.10 -11.70 14.40
N SER A 202 -6.11 -10.86 14.63
CA SER A 202 -6.14 -9.94 15.79
C SER A 202 -7.53 -9.32 15.97
N SER A 203 -7.81 -8.76 17.17
CA SER A 203 -8.94 -7.87 17.47
C SER A 203 -8.55 -6.38 17.44
N GLY A 204 -7.47 -6.03 16.74
CA GLY A 204 -6.96 -4.67 16.59
C GLY A 204 -7.57 -3.90 15.43
N ASN A 205 -7.03 -2.70 15.18
CA ASN A 205 -7.41 -1.85 14.03
C ASN A 205 -6.17 -1.32 13.30
N SER A 206 -6.40 -0.66 12.16
CA SER A 206 -5.35 -0.01 11.35
C SER A 206 -4.20 -0.96 11.00
N PRO A 207 -4.49 -2.11 10.35
CA PRO A 207 -3.45 -3.09 10.03
C PRO A 207 -2.40 -2.50 9.10
N LYS A 208 -1.18 -3.05 9.19
CA LYS A 208 -0.10 -2.96 8.21
C LYS A 208 0.42 -4.37 8.01
N ILE A 209 0.79 -4.72 6.78
CA ILE A 209 1.32 -6.04 6.46
C ILE A 209 2.49 -5.92 5.49
N CYS A 210 3.46 -6.81 5.67
CA CYS A 210 4.61 -6.93 4.81
C CYS A 210 4.96 -8.41 4.67
N ILE A 211 5.11 -8.90 3.45
CA ILE A 211 5.38 -10.31 3.14
C ILE A 211 6.80 -10.47 2.57
N ASN A 212 7.47 -11.56 2.93
CA ASN A 212 8.78 -11.92 2.41
C ASN A 212 8.67 -12.84 1.18
N ASN A 213 9.81 -13.19 0.57
CA ASN A 213 9.83 -14.06 -0.62
C ASN A 213 9.42 -15.52 -0.38
N LYS A 214 9.37 -15.97 0.87
CA LYS A 214 8.87 -17.31 1.26
C LYS A 214 7.36 -17.31 1.51
N GLY A 215 6.74 -16.13 1.51
CA GLY A 215 5.34 -15.94 1.84
C GLY A 215 5.08 -15.78 3.34
N ASP A 216 6.10 -15.83 4.20
CA ASP A 216 5.95 -15.44 5.61
C ASP A 216 5.74 -13.93 5.69
N PHE A 217 4.99 -13.47 6.67
CA PHE A 217 4.65 -12.06 6.77
C PHE A 217 4.68 -11.56 8.20
N LEU A 218 4.94 -10.27 8.32
CA LEU A 218 4.73 -9.49 9.54
C LEU A 218 3.42 -8.73 9.37
N ALA A 219 2.51 -8.92 10.30
CA ALA A 219 1.37 -8.02 10.47
C ALA A 219 1.61 -7.14 11.70
N ALA A 220 1.28 -5.86 11.59
CA ALA A 220 1.26 -4.92 12.70
C ALA A 220 -0.09 -4.24 12.78
N TRP A 221 -0.50 -3.84 13.98
CA TRP A 221 -1.77 -3.20 14.21
C TRP A 221 -1.78 -2.41 15.50
N THR A 222 -2.85 -1.64 15.66
CA THR A 222 -3.13 -0.92 16.89
C THR A 222 -4.13 -1.73 17.73
N GLU A 223 -3.71 -2.13 18.91
CA GLU A 223 -4.55 -2.80 19.89
C GLU A 223 -5.37 -1.75 20.66
N SER A 224 -6.70 -1.89 20.62
CA SER A 224 -7.63 -1.00 21.31
C SER A 224 -7.89 -1.47 22.73
N THR A 225 -6.88 -1.38 23.60
CA THR A 225 -7.07 -1.56 25.06
C THR A 225 -7.28 -0.20 25.74
N ILE A 226 -7.32 -0.17 27.07
CA ILE A 226 -7.27 1.09 27.85
C ILE A 226 -6.02 1.94 27.54
N TYR A 227 -4.97 1.31 26.99
CA TYR A 227 -3.81 1.99 26.43
C TYR A 227 -3.67 1.58 24.96
N THR A 228 -3.62 2.57 24.05
CA THR A 228 -3.35 2.31 22.63
C THR A 228 -1.93 1.76 22.49
N LYS A 229 -1.79 0.51 22.07
CA LYS A 229 -0.48 -0.13 21.81
C LYS A 229 -0.35 -0.45 20.33
N LYS A 230 0.82 -0.16 19.76
CA LYS A 230 1.20 -0.69 18.45
C LYS A 230 1.89 -2.03 18.69
N VAL A 231 1.40 -3.08 18.08
CA VAL A 231 1.94 -4.43 18.23
C VAL A 231 2.12 -5.07 16.87
N GLY A 232 2.91 -6.14 16.83
CA GLY A 232 3.07 -6.95 15.63
C GLY A 232 3.25 -8.43 15.96
N GLN A 233 3.11 -9.26 14.94
CA GLN A 233 3.29 -10.70 15.02
C GLN A 233 3.76 -11.24 13.67
N LEU A 234 4.65 -12.23 13.74
CA LEU A 234 5.14 -12.96 12.57
C LEU A 234 4.23 -14.15 12.29
N PHE A 235 3.95 -14.35 11.01
CA PHE A 235 3.13 -15.44 10.49
C PHE A 235 3.89 -16.16 9.39
N ASN A 236 3.69 -17.47 9.28
CA ASN A 236 4.20 -18.24 8.15
C ASN A 236 3.34 -18.05 6.88
N SER A 237 3.77 -18.68 5.79
CA SER A 237 3.06 -18.68 4.50
C SER A 237 1.63 -19.23 4.51
N ASN A 238 1.24 -19.97 5.55
CA ASN A 238 -0.09 -20.53 5.76
C ASN A 238 -0.97 -19.61 6.64
N CYS A 239 -0.47 -18.44 7.02
CA CYS A 239 -1.11 -17.50 7.95
C CYS A 239 -1.25 -18.05 9.37
N ASP A 240 -0.38 -18.96 9.80
CA ASP A 240 -0.27 -19.38 11.20
C ASP A 240 0.79 -18.55 11.92
N PRO A 241 0.55 -18.13 13.18
CA PRO A 241 1.52 -17.36 13.94
C PRO A 241 2.75 -18.20 14.26
N ILE A 242 3.94 -17.64 14.00
CA ILE A 242 5.25 -18.25 14.33
C ILE A 242 6.02 -17.47 15.39
N SER A 243 5.45 -16.35 15.86
CA SER A 243 5.93 -15.62 17.03
C SER A 243 4.78 -15.34 17.98
N GLU A 244 5.13 -15.00 19.22
CA GLU A 244 4.21 -14.27 20.10
C GLU A 244 3.97 -12.85 19.56
N ILE A 245 2.93 -12.20 20.06
CA ILE A 245 2.68 -10.77 19.81
C ILE A 245 3.74 -9.97 20.54
N PHE A 246 4.39 -9.03 19.84
CA PHE A 246 5.39 -8.14 20.42
C PHE A 246 4.96 -6.68 20.29
N THR A 247 5.36 -5.85 21.25
CA THR A 247 5.09 -4.41 21.20
C THR A 247 6.08 -3.75 20.23
N ILE A 248 5.55 -2.97 19.29
CA ILE A 248 6.36 -2.08 18.45
C ILE A 248 6.58 -0.83 19.30
N GLN A 249 7.67 -0.82 20.04
CA GLN A 249 7.99 0.29 20.93
C GLN A 249 8.26 1.55 20.09
N ASP A 250 7.42 2.58 20.25
CA ASP A 250 7.76 3.94 19.83
C ASP A 250 8.94 4.37 20.73
N SER A 251 10.18 4.19 20.27
CA SER A 251 11.39 4.61 21.02
C SER A 251 11.53 6.14 21.13
N LEU A 252 10.45 6.90 21.00
CA LEU A 252 10.41 8.35 20.98
C LEU A 252 9.10 8.80 21.66
N GLN A 253 9.20 9.23 22.91
CA GLN A 253 8.12 9.72 23.78
C GLN A 253 7.41 11.01 23.27
N TYR A 254 7.59 11.42 22.01
CA TYR A 254 7.09 12.69 21.47
C TYR A 254 6.24 12.55 20.20
N PHE A 255 5.75 11.35 19.88
CA PHE A 255 4.82 11.18 18.77
C PHE A 255 3.38 11.40 19.22
N ASN A 256 2.77 12.46 18.69
CA ASN A 256 1.33 12.68 18.76
C ASN A 256 0.61 11.44 18.19
N SER A 257 -0.34 10.89 18.93
CA SER A 257 -1.07 9.64 18.66
C SER A 257 -1.89 9.59 17.36
N ASN A 258 -1.79 10.62 16.51
CA ASN A 258 -2.56 10.77 15.28
C ASN A 258 -1.79 10.45 13.99
N SER A 259 -0.47 10.18 14.04
CA SER A 259 0.27 9.75 12.85
C SER A 259 0.19 8.23 12.63
N ASN A 260 -0.80 7.79 11.83
CA ASN A 260 -0.96 6.41 11.37
C ASN A 260 0.14 5.94 10.36
N ASN A 261 1.30 6.59 10.36
CA ASN A 261 2.32 6.46 9.32
C ASN A 261 3.48 5.55 9.77
N CYS A 262 3.16 4.36 10.25
CA CYS A 262 4.13 3.27 10.23
C CYS A 262 4.09 2.63 8.84
N SER A 263 5.21 2.68 8.11
CA SER A 263 5.42 1.84 6.94
C SER A 263 6.27 0.65 7.35
N ILE A 264 5.86 -0.53 6.91
CA ILE A 264 6.63 -1.75 7.11
C ILE A 264 7.15 -2.14 5.74
N THR A 265 8.46 -2.29 5.65
CA THR A 265 9.11 -2.85 4.47
C THR A 265 9.98 -4.03 4.90
N TYR A 266 10.62 -4.70 3.96
CA TYR A 266 11.52 -5.81 4.24
C TYR A 266 12.75 -5.73 3.34
N ASN A 267 13.87 -6.27 3.82
CA ASN A 267 14.96 -6.71 2.96
C ASN A 267 14.98 -8.24 2.90
N LYS A 268 15.80 -8.81 2.02
CA LYS A 268 15.92 -10.26 1.74
C LYS A 268 15.77 -11.19 2.96
N ASN A 269 16.14 -10.78 4.18
CA ASN A 269 15.98 -11.58 5.40
C ASN A 269 15.34 -10.87 6.60
N ASN A 270 15.01 -9.57 6.56
CA ASN A 270 14.59 -8.81 7.74
C ASN A 270 13.40 -7.88 7.45
N PHE A 271 12.49 -7.76 8.41
CA PHE A 271 11.50 -6.69 8.42
C PHE A 271 12.14 -5.38 8.89
N ILE A 272 11.84 -4.29 8.19
CA ILE A 272 12.30 -2.94 8.47
C ILE A 272 11.07 -2.09 8.79
N PHE A 273 11.08 -1.48 9.97
CA PHE A 273 10.08 -0.49 10.33
C PHE A 273 10.56 0.90 9.91
N LEU A 274 9.82 1.54 9.03
CA LEU A 274 10.03 2.93 8.66
C LEU A 274 8.98 3.78 9.37
N LEU A 275 9.44 4.60 10.33
CA LEU A 275 8.65 5.65 10.94
C LEU A 275 8.98 6.96 10.24
N PHE A 276 8.05 7.50 9.45
CA PHE A 276 8.22 8.80 8.81
C PHE A 276 7.71 9.92 9.71
N LYS A 277 8.50 10.98 9.85
CA LYS A 277 8.05 12.28 10.39
C LYS A 277 7.84 13.23 9.22
N ILE A 278 6.59 13.59 8.94
CA ILE A 278 6.29 14.73 8.06
C ILE A 278 6.34 15.98 8.94
N THR A 279 7.38 16.80 8.80
CA THR A 279 7.40 18.15 9.37
C THR A 279 6.75 19.09 8.37
N LYS A 280 5.75 19.85 8.82
CA LYS A 280 5.29 21.05 8.11
C LYS A 280 6.36 22.14 8.21
#